data_AF-A0AAV7Y3D6-F1
#
_entry.id   AF-A0AAV7Y3D6-F1
#
_cell.length_a   1.000
_cell.length_b   1.000
_cell.length_c   1.000
_cell.angle_alpha   90.00
_cell.angle_beta   90.00
_cell.angle_gamma   90.00
#
_symmetry.space_group_name_H-M   'P 1'
#
loop_
_entity.id
_entity.type
_entity.pdbx_description
1 polymer ?
#
loop_
_entity_poly.entity_id
_entity_poly.type
_entity_poly.pdbx_seq_one_letter_code
_entity_poly.pdbx_strand_id
1 'polypeptide(L)'
;MSRFPSRLVLTDALRSGSVRWDVLRLACVYSVRLRPVQVPFVRTVTPRLYIVSNRIFCFQARVINGRGHLIGRLASVVAKSLLQGERVVIVGCEQVVMSGKFFRAKLKYLSFLRKRCNVNPARGPFHHRAPREIMLRTVRGMLPHRTRRGELAFHHLKCYEGIPPPYDKMKLQCVPKALRVLGLKPGRKFCHVGRLSHEVGWKYQHIVRALEAKRKCKMYYYKQKMTKLRVSEMLVPFHESGWACMVINEIGSTVATFVSYLASVIITILTYII
;
A
#
# COMPACT_ATOMS: atom_id res chain seq x y z
N MET A 1 56.81 3.14 4.30
CA MET A 1 56.59 3.46 2.87
C MET A 1 55.10 3.31 2.62
N SER A 2 54.28 4.29 2.25
CA SER A 2 54.44 5.68 1.81
C SER A 2 53.46 6.56 2.62
N ARG A 3 53.96 7.69 3.11
CA ARG A 3 53.22 8.70 3.87
C ARG A 3 52.52 9.64 2.90
N PHE A 4 51.23 9.91 3.11
CA PHE A 4 50.58 11.09 2.54
C PHE A 4 50.69 12.26 3.53
N PRO A 5 51.01 13.48 3.05
CA PRO A 5 51.34 14.59 3.92
C PRO A 5 50.13 15.33 4.46
N SER A 6 50.44 16.02 5.54
CA SER A 6 49.67 16.87 6.42
C SER A 6 49.21 18.21 5.82
N ARG A 7 48.09 18.70 6.39
CA ARG A 7 47.83 20.09 6.82
C ARG A 7 47.72 21.17 5.72
N LEU A 8 46.50 21.65 5.49
CA LEU A 8 46.24 23.08 5.30
C LEU A 8 44.98 23.48 6.08
N VAL A 9 45.21 24.37 7.04
CA VAL A 9 44.24 25.12 7.84
C VAL A 9 43.87 26.34 7.01
N LEU A 10 42.58 26.59 6.79
CA LEU A 10 42.07 27.82 6.19
C LEU A 10 41.35 28.60 7.29
N THR A 11 42.09 29.50 7.92
CA THR A 11 41.57 30.60 8.73
C THR A 11 41.62 31.88 7.91
N ASP A 12 40.54 32.65 8.02
CA ASP A 12 40.47 34.12 7.93
C ASP A 12 40.84 34.82 6.62
N ALA A 13 39.80 35.18 5.86
CA ALA A 13 39.82 36.34 4.96
C ALA A 13 38.39 36.87 4.70
N LEU A 14 37.75 37.42 5.74
CA LEU A 14 36.61 38.32 5.59
C LEU A 14 36.96 39.65 6.29
N ARG A 15 37.63 40.54 5.56
CA ARG A 15 37.71 41.95 5.93
C ARG A 15 37.99 42.80 4.69
N SER A 16 37.38 43.98 4.69
CA SER A 16 37.42 45.03 3.66
C SER A 16 36.53 44.79 2.43
N GLY A 17 35.37 45.43 2.46
CA GLY A 17 34.69 45.83 1.22
C GLY A 17 35.28 47.13 0.71
N SER A 18 35.22 47.34 -0.61
CA SER A 18 34.79 48.57 -1.27
C SER A 18 35.10 48.49 -2.78
N VAL A 19 34.15 48.93 -3.61
CA VAL A 19 34.25 49.46 -5.00
C VAL A 19 34.90 48.55 -6.08
N ARG A 20 34.51 48.47 -7.34
CA ARG A 20 33.73 49.33 -8.25
C ARG A 20 33.38 48.47 -9.49
N TRP A 21 32.29 48.80 -10.17
CA TRP A 21 31.97 48.32 -11.51
C TRP A 21 32.95 48.89 -12.55
N ASP A 22 32.94 48.32 -13.76
CA ASP A 22 33.77 48.62 -14.94
C ASP A 22 35.09 47.81 -14.95
N VAL A 23 35.39 46.94 -15.93
CA VAL A 23 35.48 47.23 -17.36
C VAL A 23 35.20 45.97 -18.20
N LEU A 24 34.18 46.04 -19.05
CA LEU A 24 34.08 45.25 -20.28
C LEU A 24 35.08 45.83 -21.29
N ARG A 25 36.18 45.13 -21.58
CA ARG A 25 36.92 45.10 -22.86
C ARG A 25 38.29 44.48 -22.62
N LEU A 26 38.45 43.23 -23.06
CA LEU A 26 39.63 42.74 -23.77
C LEU A 26 39.27 41.31 -24.24
N ALA A 27 38.70 41.25 -25.44
CA ALA A 27 38.51 40.04 -26.20
C ALA A 27 39.85 39.62 -26.84
N CYS A 28 39.98 38.32 -27.14
CA CYS A 28 41.02 37.71 -27.98
C CYS A 28 42.43 37.77 -27.37
N VAL A 29 43.16 36.68 -27.15
CA VAL A 29 43.45 35.54 -28.02
C VAL A 29 43.91 34.41 -27.09
N TYR A 30 43.40 33.20 -27.28
CA TYR A 30 44.09 31.90 -27.18
C TYR A 30 43.02 30.80 -27.09
N SER A 31 42.60 30.35 -28.27
CA SER A 31 41.83 29.12 -28.45
C SER A 31 42.67 27.92 -28.02
N VAL A 32 42.53 27.51 -26.76
CA VAL A 32 42.81 26.13 -26.35
C VAL A 32 41.49 25.49 -25.96
N ARG A 33 41.05 24.60 -26.83
CA ARG A 33 39.82 23.82 -26.78
C ARG A 33 39.87 22.82 -25.61
N LEU A 34 39.62 23.30 -24.39
CA LEU A 34 39.32 22.44 -23.25
C LEU A 34 37.81 22.20 -23.22
N ARG A 35 37.42 20.95 -23.45
CA ARG A 35 36.03 20.49 -23.34
C ARG A 35 35.50 20.80 -21.93
N PRO A 36 34.40 21.56 -21.76
CA PRO A 36 33.76 21.65 -20.46
C PRO A 36 33.14 20.28 -20.14
N VAL A 37 33.71 19.58 -19.17
CA VAL A 37 33.03 18.47 -18.49
C VAL A 37 31.87 19.09 -17.73
N GLN A 38 30.69 19.06 -18.35
CA GLN A 38 29.43 19.34 -17.68
C GLN A 38 29.29 18.37 -16.50
N VAL A 39 29.51 18.85 -15.28
CA VAL A 39 28.97 18.20 -14.09
C VAL A 39 27.46 18.43 -14.12
N PRO A 40 26.61 17.40 -14.27
CA PRO A 40 25.18 17.63 -14.23
C PRO A 40 24.77 17.95 -12.79
N PHE A 41 24.42 19.21 -12.60
CA PHE A 41 23.47 19.74 -11.63
C PHE A 41 22.44 18.67 -11.23
N VAL A 42 22.49 18.22 -9.97
CA VAL A 42 21.61 17.20 -9.38
C VAL A 42 20.20 17.77 -9.32
N ARG A 43 19.43 17.60 -10.41
CA ARG A 43 17.99 17.84 -10.40
C ARG A 43 17.35 16.81 -9.49
N THR A 44 16.61 17.34 -8.52
CA THR A 44 15.62 16.67 -7.68
C THR A 44 14.94 15.51 -8.41
N VAL A 45 14.90 14.36 -7.74
CA VAL A 45 14.31 13.10 -8.20
C VAL A 45 12.80 13.26 -8.42
N THR A 46 12.41 13.74 -9.61
CA THR A 46 11.09 13.47 -10.17
C THR A 46 11.11 12.06 -10.77
N PRO A 47 10.00 11.29 -10.69
CA PRO A 47 9.96 9.97 -11.29
C PRO A 47 10.16 10.12 -12.79
N ARG A 48 11.30 9.59 -13.27
CA ARG A 48 11.66 9.56 -14.69
C ARG A 48 10.58 8.76 -15.42
N LEU A 49 9.67 9.50 -16.07
CA LEU A 49 8.72 9.02 -17.06
C LEU A 49 9.55 8.40 -18.19
N TYR A 50 9.56 7.08 -18.29
CA TYR A 50 10.06 6.42 -19.49
C TYR A 50 8.86 6.17 -20.41
N ILE A 51 8.70 7.05 -21.39
CA ILE A 51 7.79 6.84 -22.52
C ILE A 51 8.47 5.83 -23.44
N VAL A 52 8.17 4.55 -23.26
CA VAL A 52 8.43 3.54 -24.29
C VAL A 52 7.05 3.14 -24.80
N SER A 53 6.68 3.63 -25.99
CA SER A 53 5.39 3.37 -26.68
C SER A 53 4.13 3.80 -25.93
N ASN A 54 3.73 5.09 -25.97
CA ASN A 54 2.39 5.66 -25.68
C ASN A 54 1.50 5.01 -24.58
N ARG A 55 2.10 4.30 -23.63
CA ARG A 55 1.47 3.68 -22.48
C ARG A 55 2.07 4.35 -21.25
N ILE A 56 1.27 5.18 -20.60
CA ILE A 56 1.55 5.64 -19.25
C ILE A 56 1.55 4.38 -18.38
N PHE A 57 2.71 3.75 -18.17
CA PHE A 57 2.86 2.74 -17.13
C PHE A 57 2.85 3.47 -15.77
N CYS A 58 1.65 3.80 -15.30
CA CYS A 58 1.45 4.11 -13.90
C CYS A 58 1.71 2.83 -13.12
N PHE A 59 2.92 2.68 -12.56
CA PHE A 59 3.19 1.60 -11.61
C PHE A 59 2.30 1.81 -10.38
N GLN A 60 1.12 1.20 -10.42
CA GLN A 60 0.17 1.21 -9.32
C GLN A 60 0.84 0.57 -8.10
N ALA A 61 0.86 1.30 -6.99
CA ALA A 61 1.46 0.79 -5.76
C ALA A 61 0.64 -0.40 -5.26
N ARG A 62 1.31 -1.53 -5.02
CA ARG A 62 0.69 -2.72 -4.45
C ARG A 62 0.47 -2.52 -2.96
N VAL A 63 -0.78 -2.27 -2.57
CA VAL A 63 -1.15 -2.03 -1.17
C VAL A 63 -1.53 -3.35 -0.51
N ILE A 64 -0.76 -3.76 0.48
CA ILE A 64 -0.93 -5.02 1.21
C ILE A 64 -1.48 -4.74 2.61
N ASN A 65 -2.55 -5.45 2.97
CA ASN A 65 -3.06 -5.48 4.34
C ASN A 65 -2.14 -6.36 5.20
N GLY A 66 -1.62 -5.83 6.31
CA GLY A 66 -0.80 -6.58 7.28
C GLY A 66 -1.61 -7.39 8.31
N ARG A 67 -2.94 -7.23 8.35
CA ARG A 67 -3.79 -7.88 9.36
C ARG A 67 -3.76 -9.41 9.22
N GLY A 68 -3.28 -10.07 10.27
CA GLY A 68 -3.32 -11.54 10.34
C GLY A 68 -2.26 -12.24 9.50
N HIS A 69 -1.24 -11.53 9.01
CA HIS A 69 -0.10 -12.11 8.31
C HIS A 69 1.03 -12.46 9.26
N LEU A 70 1.79 -13.51 8.93
CA LEU A 70 3.02 -13.87 9.63
C LEU A 70 4.17 -12.99 9.14
N ILE A 71 4.83 -12.27 10.07
CA ILE A 71 5.83 -11.22 9.75
C ILE A 71 6.91 -11.68 8.76
N GLY A 72 7.52 -12.85 9.00
CA GLY A 72 8.61 -13.36 8.17
C GLY A 72 8.15 -13.87 6.80
N ARG A 73 6.98 -14.52 6.73
CA ARG A 73 6.43 -15.02 5.46
C ARG A 73 5.99 -13.85 4.58
N LEU A 74 5.37 -12.84 5.18
CA LEU A 74 5.01 -11.61 4.48
C LEU A 74 6.26 -10.89 3.96
N ALA A 75 7.26 -10.70 4.82
CA ALA A 75 8.50 -10.02 4.45
C ALA A 75 9.24 -10.71 3.30
N SER A 76 9.26 -12.06 3.26
CA SER A 76 9.91 -12.81 2.19
C SER A 76 9.25 -12.60 0.83
N VAL A 77 7.90 -12.65 0.78
CA VAL A 77 7.16 -12.38 -0.46
C VAL A 77 7.38 -10.95 -0.91
N VAL A 78 7.30 -9.99 0.02
CA VAL A 78 7.50 -8.57 -0.28
C VAL A 78 8.93 -8.30 -0.77
N ALA A 79 9.96 -8.88 -0.15
CA ALA A 79 11.34 -8.72 -0.57
C ALA A 79 11.55 -9.14 -2.04
N LYS A 80 10.92 -10.25 -2.46
CA LYS A 80 11.00 -10.69 -3.85
C LYS A 80 10.31 -9.73 -4.82
N SER A 81 9.10 -9.28 -4.48
CA SER A 81 8.36 -8.25 -5.22
C SER A 81 9.18 -6.95 -5.40
N LEU A 82 9.84 -6.49 -4.34
CA LEU A 82 10.67 -5.29 -4.40
C LEU A 82 11.87 -5.45 -5.34
N LEU A 83 12.50 -6.63 -5.37
CA LEU A 83 13.62 -6.93 -6.30
C LEU A 83 13.18 -7.09 -7.76
N GLN A 84 11.90 -7.37 -7.99
CA GLN A 84 11.25 -7.33 -9.32
C GLN A 84 10.92 -5.90 -9.75
N GLY A 85 11.08 -4.91 -8.86
CA GLY A 85 10.80 -3.50 -9.13
C GLY A 85 9.40 -3.04 -8.74
N GLU A 86 8.57 -3.89 -8.12
CA GLU A 86 7.25 -3.50 -7.65
C GLU A 86 7.34 -2.46 -6.52
N ARG A 87 6.44 -1.47 -6.55
CA ARG A 87 6.25 -0.54 -5.43
C ARG A 87 5.25 -1.13 -4.45
N VAL A 88 5.67 -1.39 -3.22
CA VAL A 88 4.86 -2.10 -2.23
C VAL A 88 4.61 -1.22 -1.01
N VAL A 89 3.35 -1.12 -0.61
CA VAL A 89 2.93 -0.42 0.61
C VAL A 89 2.28 -1.42 1.55
N ILE A 90 2.87 -1.63 2.73
CA ILE A 90 2.30 -2.46 3.79
C ILE A 90 1.58 -1.56 4.77
N VAL A 91 0.32 -1.88 5.04
CA VAL A 91 -0.56 -1.06 5.88
C VAL A 91 -1.06 -1.90 7.06
N GLY A 92 -1.27 -1.28 8.22
CA GLY A 92 -1.69 -2.00 9.43
C GLY A 92 -0.59 -2.89 10.03
N CYS A 93 0.66 -2.40 10.06
CA CYS A 93 1.80 -3.16 10.58
C CYS A 93 1.64 -3.61 12.05
N GLU A 94 0.82 -2.92 12.84
CA GLU A 94 0.52 -3.28 14.22
C GLU A 94 -0.30 -4.57 14.35
N GLN A 95 -1.05 -4.95 13.32
CA GLN A 95 -1.89 -6.14 13.29
C GLN A 95 -1.17 -7.37 12.73
N VAL A 96 0.07 -7.21 12.28
CA VAL A 96 0.94 -8.31 11.85
C VAL A 96 1.20 -9.24 13.04
N VAL A 97 1.38 -10.53 12.74
CA VAL A 97 1.48 -11.60 13.72
C VAL A 97 2.87 -12.25 13.70
N MET A 98 3.35 -12.60 14.88
CA MET A 98 4.48 -13.51 15.09
C MET A 98 3.97 -14.83 15.66
N SER A 99 4.48 -15.94 15.14
CA SER A 99 4.18 -17.26 15.68
C SER A 99 4.80 -17.46 17.08
N GLY A 100 4.09 -18.15 17.96
CA GLY A 100 4.55 -18.49 19.31
C GLY A 100 3.92 -17.62 20.41
N LYS A 101 4.16 -18.03 21.66
CA LYS A 101 3.67 -17.31 22.84
C LYS A 101 4.24 -15.89 22.90
N PHE A 102 3.42 -14.95 23.37
CA PHE A 102 3.79 -13.54 23.56
C PHE A 102 5.11 -13.36 24.34
N PHE A 103 5.23 -14.02 25.49
CA PHE A 103 6.41 -13.92 26.36
C PHE A 103 7.72 -14.28 25.65
N ARG A 104 7.72 -15.35 24.85
CA ARG A 104 8.91 -15.76 24.06
C ARG A 104 9.27 -14.72 22.99
N ALA A 105 8.28 -14.12 22.35
CA ALA A 105 8.52 -13.05 21.37
C ALA A 105 9.12 -11.81 22.05
N LYS A 106 8.62 -11.45 23.23
CA LYS A 106 9.16 -10.36 24.06
C LYS A 106 10.62 -10.61 24.45
N LEU A 107 10.93 -11.79 24.99
CA LEU A 107 12.30 -12.14 25.38
C LEU A 107 13.28 -12.07 24.20
N LYS A 108 12.87 -12.53 23.01
CA LYS A 108 13.69 -12.40 21.79
C LYS A 108 14.00 -10.94 21.46
N TYR A 109 13.00 -10.08 21.56
CA TYR A 109 13.17 -8.67 21.25
C TYR A 109 13.97 -7.94 22.35
N LEU A 110 13.78 -8.27 23.63
CA LEU A 110 14.61 -7.75 24.74
C LEU A 110 16.07 -8.19 24.63
N SER A 111 16.34 -9.43 24.23
CA SER A 111 17.71 -9.88 23.91
C SER A 111 18.31 -9.05 22.77
N PHE A 112 17.50 -8.70 21.77
CA PHE A 112 17.91 -7.81 20.70
C PHE A 112 18.24 -6.39 21.21
N LEU A 113 17.47 -5.82 22.15
CA LEU A 113 17.78 -4.52 22.78
C LEU A 113 19.12 -4.48 23.50
N ARG A 114 19.52 -5.60 24.13
CA ARG A 114 20.78 -5.68 24.87
C ARG A 114 22.01 -5.55 23.96
N LYS A 115 21.86 -5.77 22.65
CA LYS A 115 22.94 -5.61 21.68
C LYS A 115 23.23 -4.12 21.50
N ARG A 116 24.37 -3.65 21.98
CA ARG A 116 24.86 -2.27 21.82
C ARG A 116 26.36 -2.29 21.55
N CYS A 117 26.86 -1.24 20.88
CA CYS A 117 28.30 -1.04 20.82
C CYS A 117 28.79 -0.60 22.20
N ASN A 118 29.82 -1.25 22.74
CA ASN A 118 30.35 -0.94 24.06
C ASN A 118 31.04 0.44 24.08
N VAL A 119 31.77 0.77 23.02
CA VAL A 119 32.56 2.02 22.92
C VAL A 119 31.66 3.24 22.77
N ASN A 120 30.80 3.26 21.76
CA ASN A 120 29.85 4.35 21.54
C ASN A 120 28.50 3.79 21.10
N PRO A 121 27.48 3.77 21.99
CA PRO A 121 26.16 3.27 21.67
C PRO A 121 25.50 3.94 20.46
N ALA A 122 25.83 5.19 20.15
CA ALA A 122 25.28 5.93 19.02
C ALA A 122 25.73 5.38 17.65
N ARG A 123 26.91 4.76 17.57
CA ARG A 123 27.40 4.07 16.36
C ARG A 123 26.91 2.61 16.26
N GLY A 124 26.20 2.13 17.28
CA GLY A 124 25.73 0.76 17.39
C GLY A 124 24.49 0.46 16.55
N PRO A 125 23.91 -0.74 16.71
CA PRO A 125 22.66 -1.11 16.07
C PRO A 125 21.49 -0.28 16.61
N PHE A 126 20.78 0.42 15.74
CA PHE A 126 19.57 1.16 16.13
C PHE A 126 18.40 0.24 16.44
N HIS A 127 17.67 0.58 17.50
CA HIS A 127 16.61 -0.24 18.09
C HIS A 127 15.24 0.40 17.92
N HIS A 128 14.68 0.24 16.74
CA HIS A 128 13.38 0.78 16.34
C HIS A 128 12.19 0.10 17.03
N ARG A 129 11.38 0.87 17.78
CA ARG A 129 10.23 0.36 18.57
C ARG A 129 8.93 0.26 17.79
N ALA A 130 8.78 1.07 16.75
CA ALA A 130 7.52 1.19 16.05
C ALA A 130 7.25 -0.08 15.21
N PRO A 131 6.03 -0.66 15.20
CA PRO A 131 5.72 -1.86 14.43
C PRO A 131 6.04 -1.71 12.93
N ARG A 132 5.88 -0.52 12.35
CA ARG A 132 6.28 -0.27 10.95
C ARG A 132 7.78 -0.44 10.73
N GLU A 133 8.59 0.02 11.68
CA GLU A 133 10.05 -0.01 11.59
C GLU A 133 10.60 -1.42 11.83
N ILE A 134 9.94 -2.19 12.70
CA ILE A 134 10.23 -3.63 12.85
C ILE A 134 9.99 -4.35 11.52
N MET A 135 8.90 -4.04 10.82
CA MET A 135 8.62 -4.61 9.50
C MET A 135 9.67 -4.18 8.47
N LEU A 136 10.00 -2.89 8.40
CA LEU A 136 11.05 -2.36 7.51
C LEU A 136 12.39 -3.04 7.76
N ARG A 137 12.79 -3.22 9.03
CA ARG A 137 14.03 -3.92 9.38
C ARG A 137 14.01 -5.38 8.95
N THR A 138 12.86 -6.04 9.11
CA THR A 138 12.70 -7.45 8.72
C THR A 138 12.87 -7.61 7.21
N VAL A 139 12.24 -6.74 6.41
CA VAL A 139 12.40 -6.75 4.95
C VAL A 139 13.81 -6.34 4.53
N ARG A 140 14.40 -5.32 5.17
CA ARG A 140 15.79 -4.90 4.92
C ARG A 140 16.79 -6.02 5.15
N GLY A 141 16.56 -6.87 6.16
CA GLY A 141 17.39 -8.05 6.42
C GLY A 141 17.30 -9.14 5.35
N MET A 142 16.26 -9.12 4.51
CA MET A 142 16.07 -10.04 3.38
C MET A 142 16.53 -9.46 2.03
N LEU A 143 16.97 -8.20 2.00
CA LEU A 143 17.42 -7.50 0.80
C LEU A 143 18.94 -7.26 0.84
N PRO A 144 19.63 -7.28 -0.33
CA PRO A 144 21.03 -6.88 -0.46
C PRO A 144 21.18 -5.35 -0.38
N HIS A 145 20.76 -4.75 0.74
CA HIS A 145 20.59 -3.31 0.95
C HIS A 145 21.89 -2.49 0.91
N ARG A 146 23.06 -3.14 0.94
CA ARG A 146 24.37 -2.47 0.76
C ARG A 146 24.68 -2.18 -0.72
N THR A 147 23.99 -2.86 -1.63
CA THR A 147 24.13 -2.63 -3.07
C THR A 147 23.14 -1.57 -3.54
N ARG A 148 23.49 -0.81 -4.57
CA ARG A 148 22.59 0.19 -5.18
C ARG A 148 21.24 -0.40 -5.60
N ARG A 149 21.23 -1.63 -6.17
CA ARG A 149 19.99 -2.32 -6.55
C ARG A 149 19.09 -2.59 -5.33
N GLY A 150 19.67 -3.10 -4.24
CA GLY A 150 18.92 -3.40 -3.02
C GLY A 150 18.44 -2.15 -2.30
N GLU A 151 19.23 -1.08 -2.33
CA GLU A 151 18.86 0.24 -1.81
C GLU A 151 17.66 0.82 -2.57
N LEU A 152 17.70 0.82 -3.91
CA LEU A 152 16.57 1.24 -4.74
C LEU A 152 15.30 0.41 -4.46
N ALA A 153 15.45 -0.91 -4.35
CA ALA A 153 14.34 -1.79 -3.98
C ALA A 153 13.78 -1.47 -2.58
N PHE A 154 14.62 -1.09 -1.62
CA PHE A 154 14.18 -0.69 -0.29
C PHE A 154 13.42 0.64 -0.31
N HIS A 155 13.82 1.60 -1.16
CA HIS A 155 13.09 2.87 -1.35
C HIS A 155 11.68 2.68 -1.91
N HIS A 156 11.41 1.58 -2.60
CA HIS A 156 10.07 1.24 -3.09
C HIS A 156 9.12 0.74 -2.00
N LEU A 157 9.65 0.35 -0.83
CA LEU A 157 8.86 -0.15 0.30
C LEU A 157 8.39 1.00 1.19
N LYS A 158 7.09 1.03 1.47
CA LYS A 158 6.51 1.90 2.51
C LYS A 158 5.73 1.06 3.51
N CYS A 159 5.91 1.33 4.80
CA CYS A 159 5.21 0.64 5.88
C CYS A 159 4.51 1.65 6.78
N TYR A 160 3.22 1.42 7.05
CA TYR A 160 2.40 2.30 7.88
C TYR A 160 1.76 1.56 9.05
N GLU A 161 1.53 2.30 10.13
CA GLU A 161 0.76 1.88 11.31
C GLU A 161 -0.66 2.42 11.13
N GLY A 162 -1.66 1.55 11.27
CA GLY A 162 -2.99 1.85 10.75
C GLY A 162 -2.99 2.07 9.24
N ILE A 163 -4.08 2.64 8.73
CA ILE A 163 -4.33 2.92 7.31
C ILE A 163 -4.47 4.43 7.11
N PRO A 164 -3.40 5.13 6.67
CA PRO A 164 -3.48 6.56 6.43
C PRO A 164 -4.23 6.89 5.11
N PRO A 165 -4.84 8.09 4.98
CA PRO A 165 -5.28 8.62 3.69
C PRO A 165 -4.04 8.81 2.81
N PRO A 166 -3.98 8.39 1.51
CA PRO A 166 -5.02 8.01 0.56
C PRO A 166 -5.34 6.50 0.48
N TYR A 167 -4.65 5.65 1.24
CA TYR A 167 -4.76 4.18 1.14
C TYR A 167 -6.07 3.62 1.67
N ASP A 168 -6.81 4.38 2.47
CA ASP A 168 -8.13 3.99 3.00
C ASP A 168 -9.19 3.75 1.91
N LYS A 169 -9.07 4.45 0.77
CA LYS A 169 -9.99 4.29 -0.37
C LYS A 169 -9.55 3.20 -1.34
N MET A 170 -8.30 2.72 -1.22
CA MET A 170 -7.72 1.75 -2.14
C MET A 170 -8.08 0.32 -1.75
N LYS A 171 -8.15 -0.58 -2.73
CA LYS A 171 -8.32 -2.01 -2.47
C LYS A 171 -7.07 -2.57 -1.81
N LEU A 172 -7.23 -3.04 -0.57
CA LEU A 172 -6.15 -3.70 0.16
C LEU A 172 -6.03 -5.16 -0.28
N GLN A 173 -4.86 -5.55 -0.75
CA GLN A 173 -4.56 -6.92 -1.15
C GLN A 173 -4.16 -7.77 0.05
N CYS A 174 -4.51 -9.06 -0.03
CA CYS A 174 -4.08 -10.07 0.93
C CYS A 174 -3.07 -11.01 0.29
N VAL A 175 -1.99 -11.35 0.99
CA VAL A 175 -1.04 -12.38 0.56
C VAL A 175 -1.40 -13.72 1.21
N PRO A 176 -2.01 -14.67 0.47
CA PRO A 176 -2.53 -15.91 1.06
C PRO A 176 -1.42 -16.78 1.66
N LYS A 177 -0.26 -16.90 1.00
CA LYS A 177 0.90 -17.67 1.49
C LYS A 177 1.42 -17.21 2.86
N ALA A 178 1.17 -15.95 3.21
CA ALA A 178 1.62 -15.35 4.46
C ALA A 178 0.52 -15.24 5.52
N LEU A 179 -0.73 -15.60 5.20
CA LEU A 179 -1.82 -15.58 6.18
C LEU A 179 -1.56 -16.57 7.32
N ARG A 180 -1.79 -16.12 8.56
CA ARG A 180 -1.67 -16.94 9.76
C ARG A 180 -2.62 -18.14 9.71
N VAL A 181 -3.86 -17.93 9.28
CA VAL A 181 -4.92 -18.98 9.27
C VAL A 181 -4.48 -20.18 8.43
N LEU A 182 -3.85 -19.91 7.28
CA LEU A 182 -3.32 -20.95 6.39
C LEU A 182 -1.94 -21.45 6.84
N GLY A 183 -1.14 -20.56 7.44
CA GLY A 183 0.26 -20.84 7.73
C GLY A 183 0.57 -21.50 9.06
N LEU A 184 -0.35 -21.47 10.03
CA LEU A 184 -0.17 -21.97 11.39
C LEU A 184 -1.29 -22.95 11.73
N LYS A 185 -0.95 -24.07 12.38
CA LYS A 185 -1.95 -25.02 12.89
C LYS A 185 -2.93 -24.33 13.86
N PRO A 186 -4.24 -24.64 13.80
CA PRO A 186 -5.21 -24.11 14.74
C PRO A 186 -4.82 -24.48 16.19
N GLY A 187 -5.18 -23.62 17.15
CA GLY A 187 -4.83 -23.79 18.57
C GLY A 187 -3.41 -23.33 18.97
N ARG A 188 -2.53 -23.00 18.02
CA ARG A 188 -1.19 -22.48 18.34
C ARG A 188 -1.24 -20.99 18.71
N LYS A 189 -0.64 -20.67 19.86
CA LYS A 189 -0.53 -19.28 20.37
C LYS A 189 0.32 -18.42 19.43
N PHE A 190 -0.09 -17.17 19.28
CA PHE A 190 0.59 -16.17 18.46
C PHE A 190 0.62 -14.82 19.17
N CYS A 191 1.42 -13.90 18.66
CA CYS A 191 1.66 -12.57 19.22
C CYS A 191 1.38 -11.50 18.15
N HIS A 192 0.65 -10.44 18.51
CA HIS A 192 0.54 -9.26 17.65
C HIS A 192 1.75 -8.34 17.84
N VAL A 193 2.33 -7.89 16.72
CA VAL A 193 3.50 -7.00 16.73
C VAL A 193 3.17 -5.67 17.42
N GLY A 194 1.93 -5.18 17.31
CA GLY A 194 1.50 -3.96 18.00
C GLY A 194 1.57 -4.07 19.53
N ARG A 195 1.19 -5.22 20.11
CA ARG A 195 1.32 -5.46 21.56
C ARG A 195 2.80 -5.56 21.97
N LEU A 196 3.58 -6.32 21.20
CA LEU A 196 5.02 -6.45 21.44
C LEU A 196 5.72 -5.08 21.44
N SER A 197 5.41 -4.26 20.44
CA SER A 197 6.02 -2.93 20.26
C SER A 197 5.68 -2.01 21.43
N HIS A 198 4.43 -2.02 21.90
CA HIS A 198 3.99 -1.21 23.03
C HIS A 198 4.78 -1.54 24.31
N GLU A 199 4.89 -2.83 24.64
CA GLU A 199 5.61 -3.26 25.85
C GLU A 199 7.12 -2.98 25.81
N VAL A 200 7.69 -2.70 24.64
CA VAL A 200 9.12 -2.37 24.50
C VAL A 200 9.36 -0.87 24.32
N GLY A 201 8.31 -0.05 24.36
CA GLY A 201 8.42 1.42 24.40
C GLY A 201 7.80 2.16 23.22
N TRP A 202 6.93 1.53 22.43
CA TRP A 202 6.14 2.24 21.43
C TRP A 202 4.97 3.01 22.08
N LYS A 203 5.07 4.34 22.08
CA LYS A 203 4.14 5.26 22.76
C LYS A 203 2.81 5.45 22.03
N TYR A 204 2.81 5.37 20.69
CA TYR A 204 1.68 5.79 19.84
C TYR A 204 0.54 4.76 19.70
N GLN A 205 0.54 3.68 20.49
CA GLN A 205 -0.46 2.61 20.35
C GLN A 205 -1.90 3.12 20.54
N HIS A 206 -2.13 3.96 21.55
CA HIS A 206 -3.45 4.50 21.87
C HIS A 206 -3.94 5.47 20.77
N ILE A 207 -3.05 6.32 20.25
CA ILE A 207 -3.34 7.24 19.14
C ILE A 207 -3.75 6.45 17.88
N VAL A 208 -2.96 5.45 17.49
CA VAL A 208 -3.27 4.62 16.32
C VAL A 208 -4.59 3.87 16.51
N ARG A 209 -4.88 3.37 17.73
CA ARG A 209 -6.16 2.72 18.02
C ARG A 209 -7.35 3.68 17.85
N ALA A 210 -7.24 4.91 18.34
CA ALA A 210 -8.28 5.93 18.20
C ALA A 210 -8.51 6.33 16.74
N LEU A 211 -7.42 6.56 15.98
CA LEU A 211 -7.49 6.89 14.56
C LEU A 211 -8.11 5.75 13.73
N GLU A 212 -7.72 4.51 14.00
CA GLU A 212 -8.31 3.33 13.34
C GLU A 212 -9.78 3.12 13.71
N ALA A 213 -10.18 3.42 14.95
CA ALA A 213 -11.59 3.37 15.35
C ALA A 213 -12.42 4.40 14.56
N LYS A 214 -11.95 5.66 14.51
CA LYS A 214 -12.58 6.73 13.72
C LYS A 214 -12.69 6.35 12.24
N ARG A 215 -11.61 5.80 11.67
CA ARG A 215 -11.58 5.33 10.28
C ARG A 215 -12.58 4.20 10.03
N LYS A 216 -12.65 3.19 10.91
CA LYS A 216 -13.61 2.08 10.79
C LYS A 216 -15.06 2.57 10.84
N CYS A 217 -15.40 3.50 11.72
CA CYS A 217 -16.73 4.10 11.77
C CYS A 217 -17.09 4.81 10.45
N LYS A 218 -16.17 5.63 9.93
CA LYS A 218 -16.36 6.30 8.63
C LYS A 218 -16.52 5.31 7.48
N MET A 219 -15.71 4.25 7.47
CA MET A 219 -15.72 3.18 6.46
C MET A 219 -17.03 2.38 6.51
N TYR A 220 -17.52 2.07 7.71
CA TYR A 220 -18.79 1.37 7.94
C TYR A 220 -19.98 2.19 7.43
N TYR A 221 -20.06 3.47 7.80
CA TYR A 221 -21.10 4.38 7.31
C TYR A 221 -21.07 4.49 5.77
N TYR A 222 -19.88 4.64 5.18
CA TYR A 222 -19.71 4.66 3.72
C TYR A 222 -20.21 3.37 3.08
N LYS A 223 -19.88 2.19 3.64
CA LYS A 223 -20.39 0.91 3.14
C LYS A 223 -21.91 0.84 3.20
N GLN A 224 -22.53 1.19 4.33
CA GLN A 224 -23.98 1.16 4.46
C GLN A 224 -24.67 2.06 3.43
N LYS A 225 -24.16 3.28 3.24
CA LYS A 225 -24.69 4.21 2.23
C LYS A 225 -24.58 3.62 0.83
N MET A 226 -23.41 3.09 0.46
CA MET A 226 -23.19 2.47 -0.86
C MET A 226 -24.06 1.23 -1.07
N THR A 227 -24.26 0.39 -0.04
CA THR A 227 -25.13 -0.78 -0.13
C THR A 227 -26.59 -0.37 -0.33
N LYS A 228 -27.09 0.63 0.41
CA LYS A 228 -28.45 1.17 0.24
C LYS A 228 -28.67 1.68 -1.19
N LEU A 229 -27.73 2.46 -1.72
CA LEU A 229 -27.78 2.98 -3.09
C LEU A 229 -27.80 1.86 -4.14
N ARG A 230 -26.94 0.84 -4.00
CA ARG A 230 -26.95 -0.31 -4.90
C ARG A 230 -28.25 -1.12 -4.84
N VAL A 231 -28.82 -1.28 -3.64
CA VAL A 231 -30.10 -1.98 -3.49
C VAL A 231 -31.24 -1.18 -4.11
N SER A 232 -31.28 0.14 -3.94
CA SER A 232 -32.26 0.97 -4.64
C SER A 232 -32.08 0.92 -6.16
N GLU A 233 -30.85 0.98 -6.67
CA GLU A 233 -30.58 0.83 -8.11
C GLU A 233 -31.01 -0.55 -8.65
N MET A 234 -30.86 -1.62 -7.86
CA MET A 234 -31.31 -2.97 -8.21
C MET A 234 -32.82 -3.18 -8.10
N LEU A 235 -33.55 -2.31 -7.40
CA LEU A 235 -35.02 -2.38 -7.26
C LEU A 235 -35.75 -1.59 -8.37
N VAL A 236 -35.08 -0.62 -8.99
CA VAL A 236 -35.60 0.16 -10.13
C VAL A 236 -35.77 -0.61 -11.47
N PRO A 237 -35.13 -1.77 -11.77
CA PRO A 237 -35.29 -2.44 -13.07
C PRO A 237 -36.61 -3.18 -13.28
N PHE A 238 -37.50 -3.26 -12.29
CA PHE A 238 -38.74 -4.05 -12.41
C PHE A 238 -40.01 -3.23 -12.70
N HIS A 239 -39.96 -1.89 -12.58
CA HIS A 239 -41.14 -1.05 -12.81
C HIS A 239 -41.17 -0.40 -14.22
N GLU A 240 -40.12 -0.55 -15.02
CA GLU A 240 -40.01 0.07 -16.36
C GLU A 240 -39.81 -0.94 -17.50
N SER A 241 -39.92 -2.25 -17.26
CA SER A 241 -40.16 -3.19 -18.35
C SER A 241 -41.66 -3.22 -18.65
N GLY A 242 -42.09 -2.38 -19.61
CA GLY A 242 -43.43 -2.38 -20.22
C GLY A 242 -43.89 -3.71 -20.85
N TRP A 243 -43.20 -4.80 -20.54
CA TRP A 243 -43.50 -6.18 -20.90
C TRP A 243 -44.60 -6.77 -20.02
N ALA A 244 -44.73 -6.32 -18.75
CA ALA A 244 -45.81 -6.79 -17.87
C ALA A 244 -47.20 -6.31 -18.32
N CYS A 245 -47.30 -5.16 -19.00
CA CYS A 245 -48.58 -4.65 -19.51
C CYS A 245 -48.95 -5.24 -20.89
N MET A 246 -47.98 -5.61 -21.72
CA MET A 246 -48.26 -6.29 -23.01
C MET A 246 -48.68 -7.75 -22.83
N VAL A 247 -48.04 -8.51 -21.93
CA VAL A 247 -48.35 -9.96 -21.76
C VAL A 247 -49.73 -10.19 -21.16
N ILE A 248 -50.26 -9.28 -20.33
CA ILE A 248 -51.61 -9.41 -19.76
C ILE A 248 -52.68 -9.18 -20.84
N ASN A 249 -52.44 -8.31 -21.82
CA ASN A 249 -53.39 -8.04 -22.89
C ASN A 249 -53.48 -9.16 -23.95
N GLU A 250 -52.40 -9.90 -24.23
CA GLU A 250 -52.44 -11.05 -25.16
C GLU A 250 -53.03 -12.33 -24.52
N ILE A 251 -52.82 -12.53 -23.21
CA ILE A 251 -53.45 -13.66 -22.49
C ILE A 251 -54.95 -13.38 -22.29
N GLY A 252 -55.35 -12.12 -22.08
CA GLY A 252 -56.77 -11.74 -21.96
C GLY A 252 -57.61 -12.05 -23.21
N SER A 253 -57.08 -11.79 -24.41
CA SER A 253 -57.81 -12.05 -25.67
C SER A 253 -57.89 -13.54 -26.02
N THR A 254 -56.84 -14.31 -25.74
CA THR A 254 -56.81 -15.75 -26.06
C THR A 254 -57.72 -16.57 -25.13
N VAL A 255 -57.75 -16.25 -23.82
CA VAL A 255 -58.65 -16.91 -22.87
C VAL A 255 -60.12 -16.59 -23.17
N ALA A 256 -60.45 -15.35 -23.58
CA ALA A 256 -61.80 -14.99 -23.99
C ALA A 256 -62.28 -15.80 -25.21
N THR A 257 -61.43 -15.95 -26.24
CA THR A 257 -61.78 -16.75 -27.43
C THR A 257 -61.95 -18.23 -27.12
N PHE A 258 -61.17 -18.77 -26.18
CA PHE A 258 -61.24 -20.19 -25.81
C PHE A 258 -62.52 -20.52 -25.01
N VAL A 259 -62.93 -19.62 -24.11
CA VAL A 259 -64.20 -19.75 -23.35
C VAL A 259 -65.41 -19.64 -24.29
N SER A 260 -65.38 -18.72 -25.27
CA SER A 260 -66.43 -18.62 -26.28
C SER A 260 -66.54 -19.88 -27.13
N TYR A 261 -65.41 -20.45 -27.57
CA TYR A 261 -65.38 -21.66 -28.40
C TYR A 261 -65.93 -22.88 -27.64
N LEU A 262 -65.53 -23.06 -26.37
CA LEU A 262 -66.07 -24.12 -25.51
C LEU A 262 -67.58 -23.95 -25.26
N ALA A 263 -68.06 -22.73 -25.05
CA ALA A 263 -69.49 -22.47 -24.90
C ALA A 263 -70.28 -22.86 -26.15
N SER A 264 -69.80 -22.50 -27.35
CA SER A 264 -70.43 -22.93 -28.61
C SER A 264 -70.38 -24.45 -28.81
N VAL A 265 -69.28 -25.12 -28.49
CA VAL A 265 -69.18 -26.59 -28.58
C VAL A 265 -70.17 -27.27 -27.62
N ILE A 266 -70.28 -26.78 -26.38
CA ILE A 266 -71.23 -27.32 -25.39
C ILE A 266 -72.68 -27.12 -25.86
N ILE A 267 -73.03 -25.94 -26.38
CA ILE A 267 -74.37 -25.68 -26.94
C ILE A 267 -74.66 -26.64 -28.11
N THR A 268 -73.70 -26.84 -29.01
CA THR A 268 -73.87 -27.73 -30.17
C THR A 268 -74.05 -29.19 -29.75
N ILE A 269 -73.31 -29.65 -28.74
CA ILE A 269 -73.44 -30.99 -28.17
C ILE A 269 -74.81 -31.16 -27.49
N LEU A 270 -75.28 -30.15 -26.74
CA LEU A 270 -76.59 -30.19 -26.07
C LEU A 270 -77.76 -30.18 -27.07
N THR A 271 -77.64 -29.50 -28.21
CA THR A 271 -78.67 -29.52 -29.27
C THR A 271 -78.70 -30.83 -30.08
N TYR A 272 -77.67 -31.66 -29.99
CA TYR A 272 -77.58 -32.95 -30.70
C TYR A 272 -78.05 -34.15 -29.84
N ILE A 273 -78.29 -33.91 -28.54
CA ILE A 273 -78.69 -34.92 -27.53
C ILE A 273 -80.21 -34.84 -27.22
N ILE A 274 -80.93 -33.88 -27.79
CA ILE A 274 -82.41 -33.76 -27.77
C ILE A 274 -82.95 -34.14 -29.14
#